data_AF-A0A2C9L6F7-F1
#
_entry.id   AF-A0A2C9L6F7-F1
#
_cell.length_a   1.000
_cell.length_b   1.000
_cell.length_c   1.000
_cell.angle_alpha   90.00
_cell.angle_beta   90.00
_cell.angle_gamma   90.00
#
_symmetry.space_group_name_H-M   'P 1'
#
loop_
_entity.id
_entity.type
_entity.pdbx_description
1 polymer ?
#
loop_
_entity_poly.entity_id
_entity_poly.type
_entity_poly.pdbx_seq_one_letter_code
_entity_poly.pdbx_strand_id
1 'polypeptide(L)'
;MSSDSGEVPPFGTPSLFNKPLLEAYGWKMRPFPGVKDQVAHVEATRKLRIRDDDVLVAAFPKCGTHWLWEVTQMLLRQTTDYEKRTKEQVMLESPGGLERAEQEPSPRILNSHYPFVHLPQEIISKKTK
;
A
#
# COMPACT_ATOMS: atom_id res chain seq x y z
N MET A 1 -10.50 22.65 -46.88
CA MET A 1 -9.51 23.68 -46.51
C MET A 1 -9.95 24.19 -45.14
N SER A 2 -9.48 23.53 -44.07
CA SER A 2 -8.30 23.93 -43.28
C SER A 2 -8.58 25.24 -42.56
N SER A 3 -8.47 25.38 -41.24
CA SER A 3 -7.62 24.67 -40.28
C SER A 3 -8.04 25.16 -38.89
N ASP A 4 -8.40 24.25 -37.99
CA ASP A 4 -8.33 24.56 -36.55
C ASP A 4 -7.08 23.85 -36.02
N SER A 5 -6.05 24.65 -35.77
CA SER A 5 -4.72 24.21 -35.38
C SER A 5 -4.76 23.75 -33.93
N GLY A 6 -4.98 22.44 -33.72
CA GLY A 6 -4.77 21.80 -32.44
C GLY A 6 -3.29 21.84 -32.06
N GLU A 7 -2.90 22.82 -31.25
CA GLU A 7 -1.60 22.83 -30.59
C GLU A 7 -1.48 21.60 -29.69
N VAL A 8 -0.56 20.71 -30.07
CA VAL A 8 -0.14 19.59 -29.23
C VAL A 8 0.84 20.16 -28.20
N PRO A 9 0.55 20.10 -26.88
CA PRO A 9 1.50 20.56 -25.88
C PRO A 9 2.81 19.75 -25.98
N PRO A 10 3.99 20.38 -25.84
CA PRO A 10 5.29 19.82 -26.25
C PRO A 10 5.77 18.62 -25.42
N PHE A 11 4.99 18.18 -24.45
CA PHE A 11 5.23 16.98 -23.67
C PHE A 11 3.94 16.19 -23.61
N GLY A 12 3.83 15.16 -24.46
CA GLY A 12 2.73 14.21 -24.38
C GLY A 12 2.66 13.66 -22.96
N THR A 13 1.53 13.87 -22.28
CA THR A 13 1.27 13.26 -20.98
C THR A 13 1.49 11.74 -21.14
N PRO A 14 2.35 11.11 -20.33
CA PRO A 14 2.58 9.67 -20.41
C PRO A 14 1.24 8.93 -20.47
N SER A 15 1.10 7.94 -21.36
CA SER A 15 -0.18 7.23 -21.61
C SER A 15 -0.82 6.65 -20.34
N LEU A 16 -0.02 6.49 -19.29
CA LEU A 16 -0.41 6.15 -17.92
C LEU A 16 -1.46 7.09 -17.31
N PHE A 17 -1.51 8.37 -17.70
CA PHE A 17 -2.44 9.36 -17.15
C PHE A 17 -3.81 9.39 -17.86
N ASN A 18 -3.95 8.74 -19.02
CA ASN A 18 -5.18 8.74 -19.81
C ASN A 18 -6.09 7.52 -19.57
N LYS A 19 -5.67 6.55 -18.75
CA LYS A 19 -6.53 5.43 -18.35
C LYS A 19 -7.35 5.81 -17.12
N PRO A 20 -8.67 5.53 -17.08
CA PRO A 20 -9.44 5.71 -15.87
C PRO A 20 -8.81 4.85 -14.76
N LEU A 21 -8.62 5.46 -13.59
CA LEU A 21 -8.15 4.72 -12.42
C LEU A 21 -9.19 3.66 -12.08
N LEU A 22 -8.72 2.47 -11.72
CA LEU A 22 -9.57 1.40 -11.19
C LEU A 22 -10.28 1.93 -9.94
N GLU A 23 -11.49 1.48 -9.69
CA GLU A 23 -12.28 1.88 -8.53
C GLU A 23 -12.72 0.66 -7.74
N ALA A 24 -12.58 0.73 -6.42
CA ALA A 24 -13.13 -0.26 -5.50
C ALA A 24 -13.69 0.48 -4.28
N TYR A 25 -14.86 0.06 -3.79
CA TYR A 25 -15.49 0.63 -2.60
C TYR A 25 -15.64 2.17 -2.64
N GLY A 26 -15.95 2.74 -3.82
CA GLY A 26 -16.13 4.18 -3.99
C GLY A 26 -14.84 5.01 -3.98
N TRP A 27 -13.67 4.37 -4.07
CA TRP A 27 -12.37 5.04 -4.09
C TRP A 27 -11.51 4.61 -5.27
N LYS A 28 -10.90 5.61 -5.92
CA LYS A 28 -9.95 5.39 -7.01
C LYS A 28 -8.67 4.79 -6.47
N MET A 29 -8.20 3.78 -7.18
CA MET A 29 -7.00 3.01 -6.84
C MET A 29 -5.85 3.42 -7.74
N ARG A 30 -4.68 3.58 -7.14
CA ARG A 30 -3.43 3.60 -7.89
C ARG A 30 -2.94 2.15 -8.01
N PRO A 31 -2.75 1.63 -9.23
CA PRO A 31 -2.30 0.25 -9.41
C PRO A 31 -0.89 0.06 -8.82
N PHE A 32 -0.71 -1.00 -8.05
CA PHE A 32 0.62 -1.41 -7.57
C PHE A 32 1.33 -2.26 -8.65
N PRO A 33 2.60 -1.96 -9.00
CA PRO A 33 3.34 -2.74 -10.00
C PRO A 33 3.42 -4.22 -9.64
N GLY A 34 3.15 -5.10 -10.60
CA GLY A 34 3.25 -6.55 -10.43
C GLY A 34 1.99 -7.25 -9.88
N VAL A 35 0.96 -6.51 -9.48
CA VAL A 35 -0.35 -7.08 -9.10
C VAL A 35 -1.26 -7.12 -10.31
N LYS A 36 -1.69 -8.33 -10.72
CA LYS A 36 -2.53 -8.55 -11.91
C LYS A 36 -3.96 -8.04 -11.72
N ASP A 37 -4.59 -8.43 -10.61
CA ASP A 37 -5.95 -8.03 -10.25
C ASP A 37 -5.90 -7.18 -8.98
N GLN A 38 -6.03 -5.87 -9.15
CA GLN A 38 -5.94 -4.90 -8.06
C GLN A 38 -7.19 -4.96 -7.17
N VAL A 39 -8.37 -5.17 -7.77
CA VAL A 39 -9.63 -5.18 -7.02
C VAL A 39 -9.69 -6.42 -6.12
N ALA A 40 -9.37 -7.60 -6.67
CA ALA A 40 -9.28 -8.81 -5.87
C ALA A 40 -8.23 -8.71 -4.76
N HIS A 41 -7.10 -8.05 -5.03
CA HIS A 41 -6.07 -7.81 -4.00
C HIS A 41 -6.56 -6.92 -2.87
N VAL A 42 -7.33 -5.86 -3.17
CA VAL A 42 -7.97 -5.03 -2.14
C VAL A 42 -9.03 -5.81 -1.37
N GLU A 43 -9.83 -6.64 -2.04
CA GLU A 43 -10.79 -7.51 -1.34
C GLU A 43 -10.10 -8.48 -0.38
N ALA A 44 -8.99 -9.06 -0.79
CA ALA A 44 -8.17 -9.93 0.06
C ALA A 44 -7.57 -9.15 1.23
N THR A 45 -7.05 -7.94 0.97
CA THR A 45 -6.49 -7.06 2.01
C THR A 45 -7.54 -6.70 3.05
N ARG A 46 -8.77 -6.37 2.62
CA ARG A 46 -9.90 -6.05 3.52
C ARG A 46 -10.29 -7.22 4.43
N LYS A 47 -10.07 -8.47 3.99
CA LYS A 47 -10.36 -9.71 4.71
C LYS A 47 -9.21 -10.20 5.60
N LEU A 48 -8.03 -9.56 5.54
CA LEU A 48 -6.88 -9.92 6.36
C LEU A 48 -7.25 -9.87 7.85
N ARG A 49 -6.91 -10.94 8.58
CA ARG A 49 -7.13 -11.01 10.02
C ARG A 49 -6.09 -10.20 10.75
N ILE A 50 -6.52 -9.36 11.69
CA ILE A 50 -5.64 -8.52 12.48
C ILE A 50 -5.46 -9.15 13.86
N ARG A 51 -4.21 -9.33 14.28
CA ARG A 51 -3.86 -9.84 15.61
C ARG A 51 -3.88 -8.69 16.61
N ASP A 52 -4.05 -9.01 17.90
CA ASP A 52 -4.18 -7.99 18.94
C ASP A 52 -2.88 -7.21 19.17
N ASP A 53 -1.75 -7.78 18.76
CA ASP A 53 -0.41 -7.20 18.86
C ASP A 53 0.16 -6.75 17.50
N ASP A 54 -0.66 -6.73 16.44
CA ASP A 54 -0.28 -6.15 15.15
C ASP A 54 -0.09 -4.63 15.28
N VAL A 55 0.95 -4.11 14.62
CA VAL A 55 1.19 -2.67 14.50
C VAL A 55 1.01 -2.24 13.05
N LEU A 56 0.20 -1.20 12.81
CA LEU A 56 -0.05 -0.72 11.45
C LEU A 56 0.67 0.61 11.15
N VAL A 57 1.57 0.59 10.17
CA VAL A 57 2.16 1.78 9.57
C VAL A 57 1.43 2.14 8.28
N ALA A 58 0.43 3.02 8.38
CA ALA A 58 -0.34 3.51 7.23
C ALA A 58 -0.13 5.02 7.01
N ALA A 59 0.32 5.40 5.81
CA ALA A 59 0.44 6.82 5.44
C ALA A 59 0.41 6.99 3.92
N PHE A 60 0.30 8.24 3.44
CA PHE A 60 0.42 8.52 2.02
C PHE A 60 1.87 8.29 1.51
N PRO A 61 2.07 7.88 0.24
CA PRO A 61 3.41 7.70 -0.31
C PRO A 61 4.28 8.94 -0.13
N LYS A 62 5.56 8.74 0.20
CA LYS A 62 6.56 9.79 0.42
C LYS A 62 6.41 10.62 1.71
N CYS A 63 5.52 10.26 2.63
CA CYS A 63 5.40 10.91 3.95
C CYS A 63 6.43 10.42 5.00
N GLY A 64 7.60 9.93 4.58
CA GLY A 64 8.64 9.43 5.50
C GLY A 64 8.37 8.04 6.09
N THR A 65 7.53 7.21 5.46
CA THR A 65 7.19 5.87 5.96
C THR A 65 8.38 4.91 6.07
N HIS A 66 9.46 5.12 5.30
CA HIS A 66 10.70 4.33 5.45
C HIS A 66 11.34 4.55 6.81
N TRP A 67 11.40 5.81 7.25
CA TRP A 67 11.96 6.15 8.54
C TRP A 67 11.10 5.56 9.67
N LEU A 68 9.78 5.75 9.60
CA LEU A 68 8.88 5.21 10.62
C LEU A 68 8.91 3.68 10.67
N TRP A 69 8.93 3.01 9.52
CA TRP A 69 9.06 1.56 9.42
C TRP A 69 10.32 1.05 10.15
N GLU A 70 11.46 1.69 9.91
CA GLU A 70 12.72 1.30 10.51
C GLU A 70 12.72 1.49 12.03
N VAL A 71 12.22 2.64 12.49
CA VAL A 71 12.09 2.93 13.93
C VAL A 71 11.16 1.92 14.61
N THR A 72 10.02 1.58 14.00
CA THR A 72 9.11 0.58 14.57
C THR A 72 9.76 -0.81 14.64
N GLN A 73 10.54 -1.21 13.62
CA GLN A 73 11.31 -2.46 13.64
C GLN A 73 12.32 -2.48 14.80
N MET A 74 13.09 -1.39 14.97
CA MET A 74 14.07 -1.26 16.06
C MET A 74 13.41 -1.34 17.44
N LEU A 75 12.26 -0.67 17.62
CA LEU A 75 11.51 -0.67 18.88
C LEU A 75 10.96 -2.06 19.23
N LEU A 76 10.33 -2.76 18.28
CA LEU A 76 9.77 -4.08 18.53
C LEU A 76 10.84 -5.15 18.75
N ARG A 77 11.96 -5.06 18.03
CA ARG A 77 13.06 -6.03 18.10
C ARG A 77 14.08 -5.71 19.20
N GLN A 78 13.95 -4.55 19.85
CA GLN A 78 14.88 -4.04 20.85
C GLN A 78 16.34 -4.03 20.36
N THR A 79 16.55 -3.62 19.11
CA THR A 79 17.86 -3.54 18.47
C THR A 79 18.03 -2.21 17.75
N THR A 80 19.27 -1.85 17.45
CA THR A 80 19.64 -0.74 16.54
C THR A 80 20.06 -1.22 15.16
N ASP A 81 19.94 -2.53 14.89
CA ASP A 81 20.26 -3.11 13.59
C ASP A 81 19.19 -2.78 12.56
N TYR A 82 19.64 -2.44 11.35
CA TYR A 82 18.73 -2.19 10.24
C TYR A 82 18.03 -3.45 9.75
N GLU A 83 16.78 -3.32 9.33
CA GLU A 83 16.05 -4.37 8.63
C GLU A 83 16.71 -4.66 7.26
N LYS A 84 16.92 -5.95 6.96
CA LYS A 84 17.60 -6.38 5.72
C LYS A 84 16.67 -6.28 4.51
N ARG A 85 15.36 -6.38 4.74
CA ARG A 85 14.32 -6.30 3.71
C ARG A 85 13.99 -4.84 3.42
N THR A 86 13.63 -4.55 2.17
CA THR A 86 13.14 -3.20 1.84
C THR A 86 11.67 -3.06 2.24
N LYS A 87 11.26 -1.85 2.65
CA LYS A 87 9.89 -1.56 3.09
C LYS A 87 8.86 -1.94 2.02
N GLU A 88 9.17 -1.68 0.76
CA GLU A 88 8.31 -1.97 -0.40
C GLU A 88 8.05 -3.46 -0.58
N GLN A 89 9.02 -4.30 -0.23
CA GLN A 89 8.82 -5.74 -0.26
C GLN A 89 7.76 -6.12 0.75
N VAL A 90 7.79 -5.59 1.97
CA VAL A 90 6.88 -5.98 3.07
C VAL A 90 5.52 -5.26 3.08
N MET A 91 5.22 -4.42 2.07
CA MET A 91 3.93 -3.75 1.93
C MET A 91 2.77 -4.73 1.69
N LEU A 92 1.60 -4.45 2.27
CA LEU A 92 0.39 -5.25 2.02
C LEU A 92 -0.02 -5.24 0.53
N GLU A 93 0.24 -4.13 -0.18
CA GLU A 93 -0.09 -3.98 -1.60
C GLU A 93 0.87 -4.70 -2.53
N SER A 94 2.01 -5.14 -2.01
CA SER A 94 3.03 -5.78 -2.83
C SER A 94 2.61 -7.19 -3.27
N PRO A 95 3.10 -7.69 -4.42
CA PRO A 95 2.89 -9.07 -4.81
C PRO A 95 3.39 -10.03 -3.71
N GLY A 96 2.52 -10.93 -3.26
CA GLY A 96 2.84 -11.84 -2.14
C GLY A 96 2.85 -11.18 -0.76
N GLY A 97 2.44 -9.91 -0.65
CA GLY A 97 2.53 -9.12 0.58
C GLY A 97 1.63 -9.65 1.69
N LEU A 98 0.40 -10.07 1.33
CA LEU A 98 -0.57 -10.63 2.27
C LEU A 98 -0.10 -11.99 2.82
N GLU A 99 0.40 -12.86 1.95
CA GLU A 99 0.92 -14.17 2.34
C GLU A 99 2.14 -14.04 3.26
N ARG A 100 3.03 -13.11 2.95
CA ARG A 100 4.19 -12.81 3.80
C ARG A 100 3.75 -12.25 5.15
N ALA A 101 2.80 -11.32 5.17
CA ALA A 101 2.26 -10.78 6.43
C ALA A 101 1.66 -11.89 7.32
N GLU A 102 0.98 -12.89 6.74
CA GLU A 102 0.44 -14.02 7.50
C GLU A 102 1.51 -14.94 8.09
N GLN A 103 2.65 -15.08 7.41
CA GLN A 103 3.77 -15.91 7.86
C GLN A 103 4.65 -15.21 8.92
N GLU A 104 4.57 -13.88 9.05
CA GLU A 104 5.36 -13.16 10.05
C GLU A 104 4.94 -13.55 11.48
N PRO A 105 5.91 -13.75 12.39
CA PRO A 105 5.64 -13.98 13.80
C PRO A 105 5.06 -12.72 14.46
N SER A 106 4.28 -12.93 15.51
CA SER A 106 3.76 -11.85 16.36
C SER A 106 4.86 -11.34 17.33
N PRO A 107 4.94 -10.02 17.60
CA PRO A 107 4.18 -8.94 16.97
C PRO A 107 4.72 -8.64 15.56
N ARG A 108 3.82 -8.50 14.57
CA ARG A 108 4.19 -8.15 13.20
C ARG A 108 3.81 -6.71 12.88
N ILE A 109 4.62 -6.09 12.03
CA ILE A 109 4.34 -4.74 11.52
C ILE A 109 3.72 -4.87 10.13
N LEU A 110 2.49 -4.38 10.00
CA LEU A 110 1.81 -4.23 8.73
C LEU A 110 2.12 -2.84 8.19
N ASN A 111 2.39 -2.69 6.89
CA ASN A 111 2.58 -1.38 6.30
C ASN A 111 1.85 -1.23 4.97
N SER A 112 1.25 -0.06 4.78
CA SER A 112 0.31 0.17 3.70
C SER A 112 0.23 1.64 3.29
N HIS A 113 -0.01 1.87 1.99
CA HIS A 113 -0.40 3.15 1.41
C HIS A 113 -1.86 3.18 0.96
N TYR A 114 -2.62 2.11 1.21
CA TYR A 114 -4.03 2.08 0.90
C TYR A 114 -4.80 3.16 1.67
N PRO A 115 -5.81 3.76 1.02
CA PRO A 115 -6.75 4.60 1.75
C PRO A 115 -7.47 3.75 2.80
N PHE A 116 -7.99 4.40 3.83
CA PHE A 116 -8.63 3.74 4.96
C PHE A 116 -9.72 2.73 4.55
N VAL A 117 -10.45 3.02 3.48
CA VAL A 117 -11.50 2.15 2.92
C VAL A 117 -10.97 0.85 2.30
N HIS A 118 -9.67 0.74 1.99
CA HIS A 118 -9.07 -0.47 1.41
C HIS A 118 -8.22 -1.27 2.42
N LEU A 119 -8.04 -0.75 3.64
CA LEU A 119 -7.33 -1.43 4.72
C LEU A 119 -8.13 -2.62 5.28
N PRO A 120 -7.47 -3.54 6.01
CA PRO A 120 -8.15 -4.60 6.77
C PRO A 120 -9.28 -4.05 7.63
N GLN A 121 -10.50 -4.58 7.47
CA GLN A 121 -11.67 -4.00 8.14
C GLN A 121 -11.65 -4.22 9.66
N GLU A 122 -10.90 -5.23 10.12
CA GLU A 122 -10.75 -5.49 11.55
C GLU A 122 -10.01 -4.38 12.29
N ILE A 123 -9.23 -3.51 11.62
CA ILE A 123 -8.57 -2.35 12.25
C ILE A 123 -9.60 -1.44 12.93
N ILE A 124 -10.76 -1.25 12.28
CA ILE A 124 -11.85 -0.41 12.79
C ILE A 124 -12.48 -1.05 14.02
N SER A 125 -12.77 -2.36 13.95
CA SER A 125 -13.43 -3.08 15.05
C SER A 125 -12.54 -3.27 16.26
N LYS A 126 -11.24 -3.54 16.04
CA LYS A 126 -10.28 -3.89 17.10
C LYS A 126 -9.53 -2.69 17.67
N LYS A 127 -9.65 -1.50 17.05
CA LYS A 127 -8.90 -0.29 17.43
C LYS A 127 -7.38 -0.57 17.51
N THR A 128 -6.89 -1.29 16.51
CA THR A 128 -5.46 -1.63 16.36
C THR A 128 -4.61 -0.36 16.45
N LYS A 129 -3.47 -0.47 17.14
CA LYS A 129 -2.58 0.66 17.44
C LYS A 129 -1.59 0.94 16.31
#